data_AF-A0A3B8RYB5-F1
#
_entry.id   AF-A0A3B8RYB5-F1
#
_cell.length_a   1.000
_cell.length_b   1.000
_cell.length_c   1.000
_cell.angle_alpha   90.00
_cell.angle_beta   90.00
_cell.angle_gamma   90.00
#
_symmetry.space_group_name_H-M   'P 1'
#
loop_
_entity.id
_entity.type
_entity.pdbx_description
1 polymer ?
#
loop_
_entity_poly.entity_id
_entity_poly.type
_entity_poly.pdbx_seq_one_letter_code
_entity_poly.pdbx_strand_id
1 'polypeptide(L)' 'TGSGTGNEMVIVGVGGINSPEQAVEKIAAGADLVQLYSGLIYQGPSLVRQSALAIRNARQA' A
#
# COMPACT_ATOMS: atom_id res chain seq x y z
N THR A 1 -29.32 -4.14 -6.53
CA THR A 1 -29.62 -3.77 -5.14
C THR A 1 -28.52 -4.29 -4.23
N GLY A 2 -27.47 -3.50 -4.05
CA GLY A 2 -26.45 -3.67 -3.02
C GLY A 2 -26.14 -2.28 -2.49
N SER A 3 -26.71 -1.93 -1.35
CA SER A 3 -26.60 -0.61 -0.73
C SER A 3 -25.16 -0.34 -0.30
N GLY A 4 -24.50 0.64 -0.93
CA GLY A 4 -23.16 1.12 -0.60
C GLY A 4 -23.13 1.87 0.74
N THR A 5 -23.32 1.14 1.83
CA THR A 5 -23.25 1.63 3.21
C THR A 5 -22.76 0.50 4.12
N GLY A 6 -21.60 -0.05 3.80
CA GLY A 6 -20.79 -0.80 4.75
C GLY A 6 -19.87 0.20 5.45
N ASN A 7 -20.05 0.38 6.75
CA ASN A 7 -19.20 1.19 7.62
C ASN A 7 -17.84 0.48 7.86
N GLU A 8 -17.17 0.03 6.78
CA GLU A 8 -15.80 -0.50 6.86
C GLU A 8 -14.85 0.69 6.78
N MET A 9 -14.22 0.99 7.93
CA MET A 9 -13.21 2.03 8.01
C MET A 9 -12.00 1.60 7.18
N VAL A 10 -11.74 2.31 6.08
CA VAL A 10 -10.55 2.09 5.25
C VAL A 10 -9.32 2.65 5.97
N ILE A 11 -8.31 1.80 6.17
CA ILE A 11 -7.05 2.16 6.81
C ILE A 11 -5.99 2.41 5.74
N VAL A 12 -5.41 3.61 5.74
CA VAL A 12 -4.30 3.97 4.85
C VAL A 12 -2.98 3.93 5.62
N GLY A 13 -2.10 3.01 5.24
CA GLY A 13 -0.74 2.90 5.76
C GLY A 13 0.14 4.04 5.23
N VAL A 14 0.59 4.90 6.13
CA VAL A 14 1.48 6.02 5.81
C VAL A 14 2.80 5.94 6.59
N GLY A 15 3.78 6.71 6.12
CA GLY A 15 5.05 6.96 6.81
C GLY A 15 6.22 6.12 6.28
N GLY A 16 7.21 6.81 5.68
CA GLY A 16 8.56 6.28 5.46
C GLY A 16 8.68 5.05 4.58
N ILE A 17 7.78 4.87 3.61
CA ILE A 17 7.84 3.74 2.66
C ILE A 17 8.87 4.07 1.58
N ASN A 18 10.03 3.43 1.69
CA ASN A 18 11.21 3.65 0.87
C ASN A 18 11.56 2.41 0.02
N SER A 19 10.88 1.28 0.26
CA SER A 19 11.07 0.04 -0.49
C SER A 19 9.73 -0.69 -0.67
N PRO A 20 9.61 -1.59 -1.67
CA PRO A 20 8.41 -2.38 -1.91
C PRO A 20 8.02 -3.28 -0.72
N GLU A 21 8.99 -3.79 0.02
CA GLU A 21 8.79 -4.67 1.18
C GLU A 21 8.09 -3.93 2.31
N GLN A 22 8.46 -2.67 2.56
CA GLN A 22 7.80 -1.82 3.55
C GLN A 22 6.34 -1.53 3.18
N ALA A 23 6.02 -1.47 1.88
CA ALA A 23 4.64 -1.35 1.43
C ALA A 23 3.85 -2.64 1.75
N VAL A 24 4.46 -3.81 1.55
CA VAL A 24 3.88 -5.11 1.93
C VAL A 24 3.67 -5.20 3.44
N GLU A 25 4.65 -4.77 4.25
CA GLU A 25 4.53 -4.76 5.72
C GLU A 25 3.33 -3.95 6.21
N LYS A 26 3.08 -2.77 5.60
CA LYS A 26 1.92 -1.94 5.95
C LYS A 26 0.60 -2.63 5.62
N ILE A 27 0.51 -3.27 4.46
CA ILE A 27 -0.68 -4.06 4.08
C ILE A 27 -0.86 -5.26 5.02
N ALA A 28 0.23 -5.98 5.33
CA ALA A 28 0.20 -7.11 6.26
C ALA A 28 -0.18 -6.70 7.69
N ALA A 29 0.14 -5.47 8.09
CA ALA A 29 -0.28 -4.89 9.37
C ALA A 29 -1.77 -4.47 9.41
N GLY A 30 -2.52 -4.69 8.33
CA GLY A 30 -3.96 -4.41 8.25
C GLY A 30 -4.33 -3.11 7.53
N ALA A 31 -3.39 -2.44 6.85
CA ALA A 31 -3.75 -1.35 5.96
C ALA A 31 -4.39 -1.87 4.66
N ASP A 32 -5.45 -1.20 4.20
CA ASP A 32 -6.09 -1.49 2.92
C ASP A 32 -5.31 -0.89 1.75
N LEU A 33 -4.73 0.29 1.98
CA LEU A 33 -3.98 1.09 1.02
C LEU A 33 -2.67 1.60 1.62
N VAL A 34 -1.73 1.99 0.76
CA VAL A 34 -0.47 2.64 1.17
C VAL A 34 -0.25 3.94 0.41
N GLN A 35 0.37 4.93 1.06
CA GLN A 35 0.72 6.22 0.44
C GLN A 35 2.23 6.41 0.38
N LEU A 36 2.72 6.84 -0.79
CA LEU A 36 4.12 7.10 -1.06
C LEU A 36 4.31 8.61 -1.31
N TYR A 37 4.92 9.33 -0.35
CA TYR A 37 5.30 10.74 -0.54
C TYR A 37 6.83 10.87 -0.59
N SER A 38 7.51 10.77 0.55
CA SER A 38 8.97 10.90 0.61
C SER A 38 9.66 9.83 -0.24
N GLY A 39 9.15 8.60 -0.25
CA GLY A 39 9.66 7.53 -1.12
C GLY A 39 9.60 7.88 -2.61
N LEU A 40 8.52 8.52 -3.07
CA LEU A 40 8.41 8.96 -4.47
C LEU A 40 9.47 10.02 -4.82
N ILE A 41 9.70 10.96 -3.91
CA ILE A 41 10.68 12.04 -4.11
C ILE A 41 12.12 11.51 -4.10
N TYR A 42 12.46 10.61 -3.17
CA TYR A 42 13.84 10.14 -2.98
C TYR A 42 14.23 8.90 -3.78
N GLN A 43 13.29 7.99 -4.07
CA GLN A 43 13.54 6.74 -4.80
C GLN A 43 13.03 6.79 -6.25
N GLY A 44 12.26 7.83 -6.59
CA GLY A 44 11.69 8.02 -7.91
C GLY A 44 10.40 7.23 -8.16
N PRO A 45 9.76 7.45 -9.32
CA PRO A 45 8.45 6.91 -9.65
C PRO A 45 8.41 5.38 -9.82
N SER A 46 9.56 4.74 -10.05
CA SER A 46 9.67 3.27 -10.13
C SER A 46 9.21 2.58 -8.84
N LEU A 47 9.41 3.22 -7.68
CA LEU A 47 9.01 2.70 -6.37
C LEU A 47 7.51 2.39 -6.31
N VAL A 48 6.66 3.21 -6.96
CA VAL A 48 5.21 3.01 -6.99
C VAL A 48 4.87 1.68 -7.66
N ARG A 49 5.42 1.45 -8.86
CA ARG A 49 5.17 0.21 -9.62
C ARG A 49 5.73 -1.02 -8.89
N GLN A 50 6.93 -0.90 -8.33
CA GLN A 50 7.55 -2.00 -7.59
C GLN A 50 6.73 -2.36 -6.33
N SER A 51 6.27 -1.36 -5.57
CA SER A 51 5.42 -1.55 -4.39
C SER A 51 4.09 -2.23 -4.75
N ALA A 52 3.44 -1.79 -5.84
CA ALA A 52 2.20 -2.41 -6.30
C ALA A 52 2.39 -3.88 -6.71
N LEU A 53 3.49 -4.19 -7.41
CA LEU A 53 3.82 -5.56 -7.78
C LEU A 53 4.13 -6.43 -6.56
N ALA A 54 4.88 -5.91 -5.59
CA ALA A 54 5.20 -6.63 -4.36
C ALA A 54 3.95 -6.95 -3.54
N ILE A 55 3.05 -5.97 -3.36
CA ILE A 55 1.75 -6.19 -2.69
C ILE A 55 0.93 -7.25 -3.42
N ARG A 56 0.87 -7.19 -4.75
CA ARG A 56 0.14 -8.20 -5.55
C ARG A 56 0.70 -9.59 -5.33
N ASN A 57 2.03 -9.75 -5.41
CA ASN A 57 2.69 -11.03 -5.25
C ASN A 57 2.50 -11.58 -3.84
N ALA A 58 2.60 -10.73 -2.80
CA ALA A 58 2.41 -11.13 -1.41
C ALA A 58 0.97 -11.60 -1.11
N ARG A 59 -0.03 -11.10 -1.83
CA ARG A 59 -1.43 -11.55 -1.71
C ARG A 59 -1.72 -12.86 -2.44
N GLN A 60 -0.82 -13.30 -3.32
CA GLN A 60 -0.97 -14.53 -4.12
C GLN A 60 -0.20 -15.73 -3.54
N ALA A 61 0.63 -15.50 -2.53
CA ALA A 61 1.33 -16.53 -1.77
C ALA A 61 0.47 -17.00 -0.59
#